data_AF-A0A9E5GHQ5-F1
#
_entry.id   AF-A0A9E5GHQ5-F1
#
_cell.length_a   1.000
_cell.length_b   1.000
_cell.length_c   1.000
_cell.angle_alpha   90.00
_cell.angle_beta   90.00
_cell.angle_gamma   90.00
#
_symmetry.space_group_name_H-M   'P 1'
#
loop_
_entity.id
_entity.type
_entity.pdbx_description
1 polymer ?
#
loop_
_entity_poly.entity_id
_entity_poly.type
_entity_poly.pdbx_seq_one_letter_code
_entity_poly.pdbx_strand_id
1 'polypeptide(L)'
;MIRIAVMVSGTGTNLKALLDAQNTGKLSHGKVALVLSDTQCAPALEKAHEYGISAFAIDRRALGKKQFEESALAILSRHGIDLIVLAGFLTILSERFITTYENRIINIHPSLIPSFCGKGYYGRRVHEAVINKGVKYSGATVHLASAQADEGPILEQGIVRITDDDTPDTLAKRILQEVEWHILPKAVEEYCKKMKEKHELKHVLAQIRYPGRGIVCGLNEKGNLLLAYFITARSVHSKNRMLVQKDGAVFTQAIDSSLLIDPSLIIYRALDRYEEYLIAANGDQSDTLIEGLKTELSVEDSLSERCYEPDEPNYTPRISAVYSLKDEQCTFSILRRSTEGCERCHYCYQNQESGQGHLIHTYEGDGNPLPSFIGDPKPVVMEGDRESFATRLWDLLDPEYRVAFVVQEMQRDGQNVGTTIINAQERRD
;
A
#
# COMPACT_ATOMS: atom_id res chain seq x y z
N MET A 1 2.09 -3.19 14.76
CA MET A 1 3.07 -2.11 14.64
C MET A 1 4.24 -2.63 13.83
N ILE A 2 4.74 -1.82 12.90
CA ILE A 2 5.93 -2.11 12.10
C ILE A 2 7.15 -2.12 13.02
N ARG A 3 7.94 -3.19 12.98
CA ARG A 3 9.14 -3.38 13.81
C ARG A 3 10.34 -2.75 13.13
N ILE A 4 10.89 -1.71 13.75
CA ILE A 4 11.97 -0.89 13.19
C ILE A 4 13.31 -1.29 13.79
N ALA A 5 14.32 -1.46 12.94
CA ALA A 5 15.73 -1.44 13.37
C ALA A 5 16.37 -0.11 12.99
N VAL A 6 17.08 0.51 13.92
CA VAL A 6 17.87 1.72 13.65
C VAL A 6 19.34 1.34 13.57
N MET A 7 19.98 1.62 12.43
CA MET A 7 21.41 1.39 12.22
C MET A 7 22.17 2.71 12.39
N VAL A 8 23.29 2.67 13.12
CA VAL A 8 24.05 3.85 13.55
C VAL A 8 25.56 3.61 13.48
N SER A 9 26.35 4.66 13.32
CA SER A 9 27.83 4.59 13.41
C SER A 9 28.43 5.49 14.49
N GLY A 10 27.61 6.27 15.20
CA GLY A 10 28.10 7.34 16.07
C GLY A 10 27.17 7.69 17.24
N THR A 11 26.96 8.99 17.45
CA THR A 11 26.36 9.54 18.68
C THR A 11 24.86 9.24 18.85
N GLY A 12 24.13 8.90 17.77
CA GLY A 12 22.72 8.52 17.85
C GLY A 12 21.77 9.66 18.21
N THR A 13 22.01 10.88 17.74
CA THR A 13 21.09 12.02 17.93
C THR A 13 19.76 11.80 17.20
N ASN A 14 19.80 11.33 15.95
CA ASN A 14 18.60 10.93 15.21
C ASN A 14 17.89 9.71 15.81
N LEU A 15 18.64 8.76 16.37
CA LEU A 15 18.06 7.66 17.15
C LEU A 15 17.24 8.22 18.33
N LYS A 16 17.79 9.18 19.08
CA LYS A 16 17.06 9.82 20.19
C LYS A 16 15.77 10.48 19.70
N ALA A 17 15.80 11.21 18.59
CA ALA A 17 14.60 11.84 18.02
C ALA A 17 13.50 10.81 17.69
N LEU A 18 13.86 9.65 17.12
CA LEU A 18 12.93 8.56 16.87
C LEU A 18 12.36 7.95 18.16
N LEU A 19 13.22 7.75 19.17
CA LEU A 19 12.79 7.22 20.47
C LEU A 19 11.87 8.20 21.23
N ASP A 20 12.14 9.49 21.17
CA ASP A 20 11.29 10.53 21.75
C ASP A 20 9.94 10.59 21.02
N ALA A 21 9.93 10.48 19.69
CA ALA A 21 8.70 10.41 18.90
C ALA A 21 7.86 9.17 19.27
N GLN A 22 8.49 8.02 19.50
CA GLN A 22 7.83 6.82 20.01
C GLN A 22 7.20 7.05 21.38
N ASN A 23 7.95 7.60 22.33
CA ASN A 23 7.47 7.83 23.70
C ASN A 23 6.34 8.87 23.78
N THR A 24 6.32 9.83 22.85
CA THR A 24 5.28 10.86 22.76
C THR A 24 4.09 10.47 21.89
N GLY A 25 4.08 9.24 21.35
CA GLY A 25 3.01 8.73 20.50
C GLY A 25 2.98 9.30 19.07
N LYS A 26 4.00 10.08 18.68
CA LYS A 26 4.16 10.59 17.31
C LYS A 26 4.60 9.52 16.31
N LEU A 27 5.19 8.44 16.79
CA LEU A 27 5.48 7.23 16.02
C LEU A 27 4.50 6.13 16.47
N SER A 28 3.26 6.19 15.97
CA SER A 28 2.14 5.35 16.41
C SER A 28 1.99 4.05 15.61
N HIS A 29 2.48 4.02 14.36
CA HIS A 29 2.41 2.84 13.49
C HIS A 29 3.68 1.99 13.55
N GLY A 30 4.80 2.60 13.95
CA GLY A 30 6.11 1.97 14.10
C GLY A 30 6.55 1.77 15.55
N LYS A 31 7.46 0.83 15.78
CA LYS A 31 8.16 0.66 17.06
C LYS A 31 9.62 0.32 16.82
N VAL A 32 10.53 1.11 17.38
CA VAL A 32 11.97 0.81 17.45
C VAL A 32 12.14 -0.43 18.32
N ALA A 33 12.52 -1.54 17.69
CA ALA A 33 12.67 -2.85 18.32
C ALA A 33 14.14 -3.27 18.47
N LEU A 34 15.03 -2.65 17.69
CA LEU A 34 16.43 -3.02 17.60
C LEU A 34 17.30 -1.81 17.24
N VAL A 35 18.49 -1.72 17.83
CA VAL A 35 19.56 -0.82 17.38
C VAL A 35 20.79 -1.63 17.01
N LEU A 36 21.35 -1.37 15.82
CA LEU A 36 22.59 -2.01 15.36
C LEU A 36 23.66 -0.97 15.10
N SER A 37 24.84 -1.19 15.64
CA SER A 37 26.02 -0.35 15.40
C SER A 37 27.07 -1.10 14.60
N ASP A 38 27.71 -0.45 13.64
CA ASP A 38 28.89 -0.99 12.94
C ASP A 38 30.21 -0.78 13.70
N THR A 39 30.14 -0.22 14.91
CA THR A 39 31.26 0.02 15.83
C THR A 39 30.93 -0.40 17.27
N GLN A 40 31.94 -0.86 18.03
CA GLN A 40 31.75 -1.44 19.38
C GLN A 40 31.28 -0.44 20.44
N CYS A 41 31.70 0.82 20.35
CA CYS A 41 31.51 1.81 21.41
C CYS A 41 30.69 3.02 20.92
N ALA A 42 29.64 2.79 20.14
CA ALA A 42 28.75 3.89 19.74
C ALA A 42 27.93 4.36 20.95
N PRO A 43 27.95 5.66 21.32
CA PRO A 43 27.10 6.20 22.38
C PRO A 43 25.60 5.97 22.13
N ALA A 44 25.21 5.73 20.88
CA ALA A 44 23.86 5.34 20.51
C ALA A 44 23.38 4.03 21.16
N LEU A 45 24.29 3.09 21.47
CA LEU A 45 23.94 1.81 22.09
C LEU A 45 23.51 2.00 23.55
N GLU A 46 24.20 2.87 24.29
CA GLU A 46 23.84 3.22 25.66
C GLU A 46 22.45 3.88 25.71
N LYS A 47 22.20 4.84 24.81
CA LYS A 47 20.88 5.47 24.66
C LYS A 47 19.78 4.45 24.36
N ALA A 48 20.04 3.46 23.52
CA ALA A 48 19.06 2.41 23.23
C ALA A 48 18.72 1.61 24.50
N HIS A 49 19.72 1.26 25.30
CA HIS A 49 19.51 0.55 26.56
C HIS A 49 18.73 1.38 27.60
N GLU A 50 18.99 2.69 27.71
CA GLU A 50 18.22 3.60 28.57
C GLU A 50 16.72 3.60 28.25
N TYR A 51 16.36 3.39 26.99
CA TYR A 51 14.98 3.28 26.52
C TYR A 51 14.46 1.83 26.51
N GLY A 52 15.23 0.87 27.03
CA GLY A 52 14.84 -0.54 27.09
C GLY A 52 14.83 -1.26 25.73
N ILE A 53 15.58 -0.75 24.74
CA ILE A 53 15.66 -1.32 23.39
C ILE A 53 16.87 -2.25 23.28
N SER A 54 16.68 -3.41 22.65
CA SER A 54 17.78 -4.33 22.33
C SER A 54 18.79 -3.66 21.39
N ALA A 55 20.06 -3.66 21.77
CA ALA A 55 21.12 -3.04 20.99
C ALA A 55 22.33 -3.97 20.83
N PHE A 56 22.88 -4.05 19.62
CA PHE A 56 24.05 -4.87 19.33
C PHE A 56 25.10 -4.09 18.53
N ALA A 57 26.36 -4.31 18.88
CA ALA A 57 27.48 -3.88 18.05
C ALA A 57 27.98 -5.04 17.20
N ILE A 58 28.18 -4.79 15.91
CA ILE A 58 28.86 -5.69 14.99
C ILE A 58 30.05 -4.91 14.43
N ASP A 59 31.26 -5.20 14.91
CA ASP A 59 32.44 -4.45 14.49
C ASP A 59 32.80 -4.75 13.03
N ARG A 60 32.39 -3.84 12.14
CA ARG A 60 32.66 -3.98 10.70
C ARG A 60 34.15 -3.91 10.39
N ARG A 61 34.95 -3.17 11.17
CA ARG A 61 36.39 -3.05 10.93
C ARG A 61 37.08 -4.37 11.24
N ALA A 62 36.67 -5.06 12.31
CA ALA A 62 37.21 -6.36 12.67
C ALA A 62 36.75 -7.49 11.73
N LEU A 63 35.48 -7.52 11.35
CA LEU A 63 34.89 -8.63 10.58
C LEU A 63 35.02 -8.49 9.06
N GLY A 64 35.15 -7.26 8.55
CA GLY A 64 34.99 -6.95 7.14
C GLY A 64 33.52 -6.80 6.73
N LYS A 65 33.27 -6.16 5.59
CA LYS A 65 31.92 -5.78 5.14
C LYS A 65 30.99 -6.99 4.96
N LYS A 66 31.48 -8.06 4.33
CA LYS A 66 30.66 -9.24 4.00
C LYS A 66 30.12 -9.92 5.27
N GLN A 67 31.00 -10.23 6.22
CA GLN A 67 30.64 -10.89 7.47
C GLN A 67 29.80 -9.97 8.37
N PHE A 68 30.06 -8.65 8.35
CA PHE A 68 29.20 -7.67 9.00
C PHE A 68 27.76 -7.75 8.48
N GLU A 69 27.56 -7.71 7.15
CA GLU A 69 26.23 -7.77 6.55
C GLU A 69 25.52 -9.10 6.78
N GLU A 70 26.23 -10.22 6.69
CA GLU A 70 25.66 -11.55 7.00
C GLU A 70 25.18 -11.63 8.46
N SER A 71 25.98 -11.11 9.39
CA SER A 71 25.61 -11.05 10.82
C SER A 71 24.44 -10.10 11.06
N ALA A 72 24.46 -8.91 10.45
CA ALA A 72 23.39 -7.94 10.57
C ALA A 72 22.06 -8.50 10.05
N LEU A 73 22.04 -9.09 8.85
CA LEU A 73 20.85 -9.71 8.27
C LEU A 73 20.31 -10.84 9.15
N ALA A 74 21.17 -11.67 9.74
CA ALA A 74 20.75 -12.71 10.66
C ALA A 74 20.09 -12.15 11.93
N ILE A 75 20.65 -11.09 12.52
CA ILE A 75 20.07 -10.44 13.71
C ILE A 75 18.75 -9.75 13.35
N LEU A 76 18.69 -9.03 12.24
CA LEU A 76 17.48 -8.35 11.75
C LEU A 76 16.34 -9.36 11.51
N SER A 77 16.64 -10.49 10.87
CA SER A 77 15.68 -11.57 10.63
C SER A 77 15.19 -12.18 11.95
N ARG A 78 16.09 -12.52 12.88
CA ARG A 78 15.74 -13.09 14.20
C ARG A 78 14.85 -12.17 15.03
N HIS A 79 15.00 -10.86 14.90
CA HIS A 79 14.15 -9.88 15.59
C HIS A 79 12.87 -9.52 14.84
N GLY A 80 12.61 -10.15 13.69
CA GLY A 80 11.43 -9.91 12.86
C GLY A 80 11.34 -8.44 12.44
N ILE A 81 12.41 -7.87 11.92
CA ILE A 81 12.46 -6.46 11.53
C ILE A 81 11.76 -6.26 10.18
N ASP A 82 10.82 -5.32 10.15
CA ASP A 82 10.04 -4.94 8.99
C ASP A 82 10.70 -3.80 8.20
N LEU A 83 11.24 -2.80 8.93
CA LEU A 83 11.79 -1.55 8.40
C LEU A 83 13.15 -1.25 9.03
N ILE A 84 14.11 -0.81 8.21
CA ILE A 84 15.44 -0.36 8.66
C ILE A 84 15.52 1.17 8.50
N VAL A 85 16.05 1.86 9.50
CA VAL A 85 16.34 3.29 9.45
C VAL A 85 17.84 3.51 9.65
N LEU A 86 18.51 4.08 8.63
CA LEU A 86 19.91 4.46 8.67
C LEU A 86 20.01 5.87 9.25
N ALA A 87 20.39 5.97 10.53
CA ALA A 87 20.42 7.22 11.28
C ALA A 87 21.88 7.62 11.60
N GLY A 88 22.55 8.26 10.65
CA GLY A 88 23.99 8.53 10.74
C GLY A 88 24.83 7.27 10.62
N PHE A 89 24.39 6.32 9.80
CA PHE A 89 25.10 5.10 9.45
C PHE A 89 26.05 5.36 8.28
N LEU A 90 27.34 5.06 8.45
CA LEU A 90 28.38 5.46 7.50
C LEU A 90 28.82 4.32 6.56
N THR A 91 28.36 3.10 6.81
CA THR A 91 28.74 1.95 6.00
C THR A 91 27.82 1.84 4.79
N ILE A 92 28.41 1.90 3.60
CA ILE A 92 27.70 1.63 2.34
C ILE A 92 27.29 0.17 2.33
N LEU A 93 25.99 -0.10 2.21
CA LEU A 93 25.41 -1.44 2.13
C LEU A 93 25.63 -2.07 0.74
N SER A 94 25.67 -3.40 0.64
CA SER A 94 25.73 -4.11 -0.64
C SER A 94 24.36 -4.18 -1.31
N GLU A 95 24.36 -4.38 -2.63
CA GLU A 95 23.14 -4.63 -3.41
C GLU A 95 22.32 -5.79 -2.81
N ARG A 96 22.96 -6.89 -2.40
CA ARG A 96 22.29 -8.02 -1.72
C ARG A 96 21.53 -7.56 -0.48
N PHE A 97 22.12 -6.70 0.33
CA PHE A 97 21.45 -6.17 1.54
C PHE A 97 20.26 -5.29 1.16
N ILE A 98 20.43 -4.39 0.19
CA ILE A 98 19.36 -3.52 -0.33
C ILE A 98 18.21 -4.37 -0.86
N THR A 99 18.48 -5.37 -1.72
CA THR A 99 17.44 -6.26 -2.28
C THR A 99 16.73 -7.07 -1.20
N THR A 100 17.44 -7.53 -0.16
CA THR A 100 16.81 -8.29 0.94
C THR A 100 15.78 -7.44 1.70
N TYR A 101 16.02 -6.14 1.83
CA TYR A 101 15.13 -5.15 2.43
C TYR A 101 14.66 -4.12 1.41
N GLU A 102 14.32 -4.58 0.19
CA GLU A 102 13.92 -3.70 -0.89
C GLU A 102 12.70 -2.87 -0.49
N ASN A 103 12.77 -1.56 -0.72
CA ASN A 103 11.77 -0.57 -0.28
C ASN A 103 11.48 -0.63 1.24
N ARG A 104 12.43 -1.10 2.05
CA ARG A 104 12.30 -1.21 3.52
C ARG A 104 13.54 -0.72 4.26
N ILE A 105 14.27 0.20 3.63
CA ILE A 105 15.42 0.90 4.23
C ILE A 105 15.22 2.39 3.99
N ILE A 106 15.06 3.16 5.07
CA ILE A 106 15.02 4.62 5.04
C ILE A 106 16.40 5.15 5.43
N ASN A 107 16.90 6.14 4.71
CA ASN A 107 18.12 6.86 5.03
C ASN A 107 17.82 8.36 5.24
N ILE A 108 18.62 9.01 6.06
CA ILE A 108 18.67 10.46 6.16
C ILE A 108 20.05 10.98 5.75
N HIS A 109 20.04 11.94 4.83
CA HIS A 109 21.24 12.58 4.30
C HIS A 109 21.24 14.08 4.62
N PRO A 110 22.34 14.65 5.15
CA PRO A 110 22.39 16.04 5.65
C PRO A 110 22.60 17.09 4.53
N SER A 111 21.87 16.95 3.42
CA SER A 111 21.72 17.95 2.36
C SER A 111 20.38 17.80 1.63
N LEU A 112 20.10 18.74 0.71
CA LEU A 112 18.96 18.69 -0.21
C LEU A 112 19.34 17.89 -1.47
N ILE A 113 19.08 16.58 -1.48
CA ILE A 113 19.27 15.72 -2.66
C ILE A 113 18.50 16.31 -3.85
N PRO A 114 19.11 16.43 -5.06
CA PRO A 114 20.37 15.80 -5.51
C PRO A 114 21.66 16.61 -5.24
N SER A 115 21.62 17.69 -4.46
CA SER A 115 22.80 18.50 -4.16
C SER A 115 23.63 17.91 -3.03
N PHE A 116 24.96 17.89 -3.19
CA PHE A 116 25.92 17.47 -2.16
C PHE A 116 25.62 16.08 -1.55
N CYS A 117 25.28 15.10 -2.40
CA CYS A 117 24.98 13.72 -2.00
C CYS A 117 25.87 12.69 -2.73
N GLY A 118 25.77 11.43 -2.34
CA GLY A 118 26.53 10.34 -2.93
C GLY A 118 27.97 10.26 -2.43
N LYS A 119 28.82 9.60 -3.22
CA LYS A 119 30.18 9.22 -2.78
C LYS A 119 31.02 10.45 -2.41
N GLY A 120 31.49 10.48 -1.16
CA GLY A 120 32.36 11.53 -0.63
C GLY A 120 31.62 12.61 0.17
N TYR A 121 30.30 12.66 0.06
CA TYR A 121 29.44 13.56 0.82
C TYR A 121 28.83 12.82 2.01
N TYR A 122 29.54 12.82 3.15
CA TYR A 122 29.04 12.24 4.38
C TYR A 122 29.56 13.02 5.60
N GLY A 123 28.75 13.05 6.66
CA GLY A 123 29.07 13.76 7.90
C GLY A 123 29.50 15.21 7.63
N ARG A 124 30.58 15.64 8.30
CA ARG A 124 31.10 17.02 8.22
C ARG A 124 31.39 17.51 6.79
N ARG A 125 31.80 16.60 5.89
CA ARG A 125 32.23 16.94 4.52
C ARG A 125 31.11 17.57 3.70
N VAL A 126 29.85 17.22 4.01
CA VAL A 126 28.68 17.80 3.35
C VAL A 126 28.60 19.29 3.65
N HIS A 127 28.66 19.65 4.93
CA HIS A 127 28.57 21.05 5.37
C HIS A 127 29.76 21.90 4.91
N GLU A 128 30.97 21.32 4.89
CA GLU A 128 32.15 21.98 4.31
C GLU A 128 31.96 22.28 2.83
N ALA A 129 31.48 21.32 2.05
CA ALA A 129 31.25 21.50 0.63
C ALA A 129 30.14 22.54 0.34
N VAL A 130 29.07 22.52 1.14
CA VAL A 130 27.97 23.49 1.07
C VAL A 130 28.49 24.92 1.29
N ILE A 131 29.26 25.14 2.36
CA ILE A 131 29.83 26.45 2.68
C ILE A 131 30.83 26.89 1.62
N ASN A 132 31.74 26.00 1.21
CA ASN A 132 32.73 26.31 0.17
C ASN A 132 32.10 26.65 -1.18
N LYS A 133 30.94 26.07 -1.49
CA LYS A 133 30.20 26.38 -2.72
C LYS A 133 29.49 27.74 -2.63
N GLY A 134 29.28 28.28 -1.44
CA GLY A 134 28.64 29.58 -1.22
C GLY A 134 27.12 29.57 -1.47
N VAL A 135 26.47 28.41 -1.40
CA VAL A 135 25.00 28.32 -1.52
C VAL A 135 24.33 29.00 -0.32
N LYS A 136 23.09 29.46 -0.50
CA LYS A 136 22.35 30.19 0.55
C LYS A 136 21.36 29.34 1.33
N TYR A 137 21.11 28.10 0.86
CA TYR A 137 20.25 27.13 1.51
C TYR A 137 20.92 25.76 1.53
N SER A 138 20.71 25.04 2.63
CA SER A 138 21.00 23.62 2.80
C SER A 138 19.82 22.97 3.51
N GLY A 139 19.98 21.76 4.03
CA GLY A 139 18.89 21.04 4.68
C GLY A 139 19.24 19.59 4.93
N ALA A 140 18.21 18.77 5.03
CA ALA A 140 18.35 17.31 5.04
C ALA A 140 17.23 16.66 4.22
N THR A 141 17.51 15.46 3.74
CA THR A 141 16.59 14.66 2.93
C THR A 141 16.41 13.29 3.56
N VAL A 142 15.17 12.87 3.77
CA VAL A 142 14.80 11.49 4.08
C VAL A 142 14.38 10.80 2.79
N HIS A 143 14.93 9.63 2.51
CA HIS A 143 14.66 8.90 1.27
C HIS A 143 14.77 7.39 1.48
N LEU A 144 14.22 6.60 0.56
CA LEU A 144 14.47 5.17 0.51
C LEU A 144 15.89 4.89 0.01
N ALA A 145 16.60 3.96 0.63
CA ALA A 145 17.90 3.53 0.14
C ALA A 145 17.75 2.69 -1.13
N SER A 146 18.67 2.88 -2.08
CA SER A 146 18.74 2.10 -3.31
C SER A 146 20.15 1.52 -3.48
N ALA A 147 20.37 0.74 -4.55
CA ALA A 147 21.71 0.23 -4.87
C ALA A 147 22.69 1.38 -5.18
N GLN A 148 22.20 2.47 -5.79
CA GLN A 148 22.93 3.72 -5.89
C GLN A 148 22.75 4.55 -4.61
N ALA A 149 23.85 5.09 -4.09
CA ALA A 149 23.84 5.90 -2.87
C ALA A 149 23.07 7.22 -3.11
N ASP A 150 22.11 7.51 -2.24
CA ASP A 150 21.33 8.76 -2.22
C ASP A 150 20.51 9.06 -3.48
N GLU A 151 20.16 8.03 -4.27
CA GLU A 151 19.34 8.15 -5.50
C GLU A 151 17.93 7.56 -5.38
N GLY A 152 17.57 7.01 -4.22
CA GLY A 152 16.23 6.43 -4.05
C GLY A 152 15.12 7.48 -3.86
N PRO A 153 13.84 7.06 -3.93
CA PRO A 153 12.69 7.94 -3.79
C PRO A 153 12.75 8.81 -2.52
N ILE A 154 12.62 10.13 -2.71
CA ILE A 154 12.57 11.11 -1.63
C ILE A 154 11.23 11.00 -0.90
N LEU A 155 11.29 10.93 0.42
CA LEU A 155 10.11 10.85 1.30
C LEU A 155 9.80 12.22 1.91
N GLU A 156 10.81 12.96 2.35
CA GLU A 156 10.64 14.27 2.99
C GLU A 156 11.92 15.10 2.88
N GLN A 157 11.78 16.43 2.82
CA GLN A 157 12.90 17.36 2.84
C GLN A 157 12.61 18.54 3.77
N GLY A 158 13.65 19.02 4.46
CA GLY A 158 13.56 20.28 5.20
C GLY A 158 14.75 21.16 4.88
N ILE A 159 14.52 22.48 4.88
CA ILE A 159 15.49 23.48 4.45
C ILE A 159 15.97 24.33 5.63
N VAL A 160 17.21 24.81 5.54
CA VAL A 160 17.81 25.78 6.46
C VAL A 160 18.53 26.85 5.63
N ARG A 161 18.37 28.12 6.02
CA ARG A 161 19.15 29.22 5.45
C ARG A 161 20.55 29.25 6.05
N ILE A 162 21.54 29.38 5.18
CA ILE A 162 22.94 29.57 5.57
C ILE A 162 23.18 31.06 5.82
N THR A 163 23.74 31.38 6.98
CA THR A 163 24.17 32.74 7.33
C THR A 163 25.65 32.93 7.04
N ASP A 164 26.10 34.16 6.84
CA ASP A 164 27.51 34.42 6.50
C ASP A 164 28.46 34.07 7.67
N ASP A 165 27.94 33.97 8.90
CA ASP A 165 28.68 33.53 10.09
C ASP A 165 28.68 32.00 10.30
N ASP A 166 28.04 31.22 9.41
CA ASP A 166 27.98 29.77 9.59
C ASP A 166 29.33 29.11 9.35
N THR A 167 29.74 28.30 10.32
CA THR A 167 30.79 27.29 10.19
C THR A 167 30.18 25.93 9.85
N PRO A 168 30.96 24.95 9.36
CA PRO A 168 30.44 23.60 9.13
C PRO A 168 29.77 23.00 10.38
N ASP A 169 30.30 23.30 11.58
CA ASP A 169 29.75 22.81 12.85
C ASP A 169 28.44 23.48 13.24
N THR A 170 28.34 24.81 13.13
CA THR A 170 27.12 25.54 13.46
C THR A 170 26.00 25.19 12.49
N LEU A 171 26.33 25.06 11.20
CA LEU A 171 25.39 24.63 10.17
C LEU A 171 24.92 23.19 10.40
N ALA A 172 25.84 22.24 10.69
CA ALA A 172 25.49 20.86 11.01
C ALA A 172 24.55 20.77 12.21
N LYS A 173 24.85 21.50 13.29
CA LYS A 173 24.01 21.56 14.47
C LYS A 173 22.62 22.12 14.15
N ARG A 174 22.55 23.19 13.34
CA ARG A 174 21.29 23.81 12.94
C ARG A 174 20.43 22.86 12.12
N ILE A 175 21.00 22.23 11.09
CA ILE A 175 20.32 21.23 10.25
C ILE A 175 19.81 20.07 11.12
N LEU A 176 20.63 19.57 12.04
CA LEU A 176 20.23 18.48 12.92
C LEU A 176 19.02 18.86 13.80
N GLN A 177 19.07 20.02 14.46
CA GLN A 177 18.07 20.45 15.45
C GLN A 177 16.78 20.96 14.81
N GLU A 178 16.89 21.75 13.75
CA GLU A 178 15.73 22.39 13.11
C GLU A 178 15.10 21.48 12.06
N VAL A 179 15.86 20.57 11.44
CA VAL A 179 15.38 19.74 10.33
C VAL A 179 15.37 18.26 10.67
N GLU A 180 16.53 17.61 10.83
CA GLU A 180 16.62 16.14 10.87
C GLU A 180 15.74 15.53 11.96
N TRP A 181 15.74 16.12 13.16
CA TRP A 181 14.94 15.67 14.30
C TRP A 181 13.43 15.76 14.10
N HIS A 182 12.97 16.54 13.12
CA HIS A 182 11.56 16.69 12.78
C HIS A 182 11.16 15.84 11.58
N ILE A 183 11.93 15.92 10.49
CA ILE A 183 11.56 15.25 9.24
C ILE A 183 11.76 13.74 9.32
N LEU A 184 12.78 13.25 10.04
CA LEU A 184 13.04 11.81 10.12
C LEU A 184 11.90 11.07 10.84
N PRO A 185 11.49 11.44 12.06
CA PRO A 185 10.38 10.74 12.71
C PRO A 185 9.06 10.85 11.95
N LYS A 186 8.77 12.01 11.35
CA LYS A 186 7.57 12.22 10.52
C LYS A 186 7.55 11.26 9.33
N ALA A 187 8.62 11.23 8.54
CA ALA A 187 8.71 10.36 7.37
C ALA A 187 8.67 8.88 7.75
N VAL A 188 9.33 8.48 8.85
CA VAL A 188 9.28 7.10 9.34
C VAL A 188 7.86 6.71 9.78
N GLU A 189 7.13 7.58 10.47
CA GLU A 189 5.73 7.33 10.87
C GLU A 189 4.82 7.19 9.66
N GLU A 190 4.86 8.14 8.72
CA GLU A 190 4.04 8.10 7.50
C GLU A 190 4.34 6.84 6.69
N TYR A 191 5.62 6.44 6.59
CA TYR A 191 6.00 5.21 5.92
C TYR A 191 5.51 3.95 6.66
N CYS A 192 5.59 3.93 8.00
CA CYS A 192 5.07 2.83 8.81
C CYS A 192 3.55 2.70 8.68
N LYS A 193 2.83 3.82 8.60
CA LYS A 193 1.39 3.86 8.36
C LYS A 193 1.07 3.19 7.01
N LYS A 194 1.69 3.66 5.92
CA LYS A 194 1.52 3.07 4.57
C LYS A 194 1.87 1.58 4.55
N MET A 195 2.98 1.19 5.17
CA MET A 195 3.37 -0.22 5.27
C MET A 195 2.31 -1.03 6.01
N LYS A 196 1.78 -0.55 7.13
CA LYS A 196 0.75 -1.26 7.91
C LYS A 196 -0.52 -1.45 7.08
N GLU A 197 -0.99 -0.41 6.41
CA GLU A 197 -2.18 -0.46 5.56
C GLU A 197 -1.99 -1.42 4.36
N LYS A 198 -0.78 -1.47 3.77
CA LYS A 198 -0.44 -2.47 2.74
C LYS A 198 -0.44 -3.90 3.27
N HIS A 199 0.03 -4.10 4.51
CA HIS A 199 -0.09 -5.40 5.18
C HIS A 199 -1.55 -5.73 5.44
N GLU A 200 -2.42 -4.76 5.76
CA GLU A 200 -3.85 -4.97 5.93
C GLU A 200 -4.52 -5.47 4.64
N LEU A 201 -4.22 -4.92 3.46
CA LEU A 201 -4.77 -5.46 2.20
C LEU A 201 -4.32 -6.92 1.93
N LYS A 202 -3.02 -7.21 2.11
CA LYS A 202 -2.53 -8.58 2.03
C LYS A 202 -3.20 -9.48 3.08
N HIS A 203 -3.43 -8.97 4.28
CA HIS A 203 -4.08 -9.72 5.35
C HIS A 203 -5.54 -10.03 4.99
N VAL A 204 -6.29 -9.03 4.51
CA VAL A 204 -7.69 -9.19 4.10
C VAL A 204 -7.82 -10.26 3.02
N LEU A 205 -7.04 -10.20 1.95
CA LEU A 205 -7.17 -11.17 0.85
C LEU A 205 -6.44 -12.50 1.09
N ALA A 206 -5.28 -12.52 1.76
CA ALA A 206 -4.53 -13.75 2.00
C ALA A 206 -5.10 -14.59 3.16
N GLN A 207 -5.88 -14.00 4.08
CA GLN A 207 -6.60 -14.78 5.09
C GLN A 207 -7.87 -15.41 4.54
N ILE A 208 -8.43 -14.85 3.48
CA ILE A 208 -9.64 -15.34 2.85
C ILE A 208 -9.22 -16.24 1.69
N ARG A 209 -9.14 -17.54 1.98
CA ARG A 209 -8.78 -18.55 0.98
C ARG A 209 -9.67 -18.47 -0.27
N TYR A 210 -10.95 -18.12 -0.12
CA TYR A 210 -11.89 -18.02 -1.23
C TYR A 210 -12.89 -16.85 -1.05
N PRO A 211 -12.61 -15.66 -1.63
CA PRO A 211 -13.48 -14.49 -1.49
C PRO A 211 -14.72 -14.52 -2.42
N GLY A 212 -14.71 -15.37 -3.45
CA GLY A 212 -15.73 -15.41 -4.48
C GLY A 212 -15.57 -14.25 -5.47
N ARG A 213 -16.53 -13.33 -5.51
CA ARG A 213 -16.39 -12.06 -6.24
C ARG A 213 -15.94 -10.96 -5.28
N GLY A 214 -15.21 -9.97 -5.78
CA GLY A 214 -14.89 -8.79 -4.99
C GLY A 214 -14.72 -7.53 -5.83
N ILE A 215 -14.94 -6.40 -5.18
CA ILE A 215 -14.95 -5.07 -5.78
C ILE A 215 -14.08 -4.16 -4.93
N VAL A 216 -13.17 -3.44 -5.58
CA VAL A 216 -12.33 -2.42 -4.93
C VAL A 216 -12.60 -1.07 -5.57
N CYS A 217 -12.91 -0.06 -4.76
CA CYS A 217 -13.20 1.30 -5.23
C CYS A 217 -12.46 2.31 -4.35
N GLY A 218 -11.77 3.25 -4.98
CA GLY A 218 -11.05 4.31 -4.27
C GLY A 218 -10.15 5.12 -5.19
N LEU A 219 -9.32 5.97 -4.61
CA LEU A 219 -8.44 6.87 -5.35
C LEU A 219 -6.99 6.46 -5.18
N ASN A 220 -6.21 6.44 -6.27
CA ASN A 220 -4.78 6.20 -6.17
C ASN A 220 -4.01 7.42 -5.63
N GLU A 221 -2.70 7.28 -5.45
CA GLU A 221 -1.82 8.35 -4.91
C GLU A 221 -1.78 9.61 -5.81
N LYS A 222 -2.17 9.48 -7.08
CA LYS A 222 -2.30 10.61 -8.02
C LYS A 222 -3.68 11.27 -7.97
N GLY A 223 -4.61 10.73 -7.17
CA GLY A 223 -5.99 11.18 -7.08
C GLY A 223 -6.91 10.62 -8.16
N ASN A 224 -6.44 9.70 -9.01
CA ASN A 224 -7.26 9.04 -10.03
C ASN A 224 -8.13 7.96 -9.37
N LEU A 225 -9.37 7.84 -9.81
CA LEU A 225 -10.29 6.78 -9.43
C LEU A 225 -9.84 5.45 -10.02
N LEU A 226 -9.78 4.43 -9.16
CA LEU A 226 -9.61 3.03 -9.53
C LEU A 226 -10.84 2.25 -9.09
N LEU A 227 -11.51 1.63 -10.05
CA LEU A 227 -12.60 0.67 -9.81
C LEU A 227 -12.18 -0.69 -10.34
N ALA A 228 -12.01 -1.66 -9.44
CA ALA A 228 -11.62 -3.01 -9.76
C ALA A 228 -12.70 -4.02 -9.41
N TYR A 229 -12.79 -5.09 -10.21
CA TYR A 229 -13.68 -6.21 -10.03
C TYR A 229 -12.93 -7.51 -10.27
N PHE A 230 -13.11 -8.52 -9.43
CA PHE A 230 -12.48 -9.82 -9.59
C PHE A 230 -13.43 -10.99 -9.35
N ILE A 231 -13.10 -12.11 -9.99
CA ILE A 231 -13.81 -13.38 -9.90
C ILE A 231 -12.83 -14.47 -9.47
N THR A 232 -13.19 -15.17 -8.41
CA THR A 232 -12.62 -16.46 -8.04
C THR A 232 -13.70 -17.54 -8.11
N ALA A 233 -13.31 -18.78 -8.41
CA ALA A 233 -14.24 -19.90 -8.54
C ALA A 233 -13.63 -21.25 -8.14
N ARG A 234 -14.48 -22.15 -7.64
CA ARG A 234 -14.11 -23.53 -7.26
C ARG A 234 -14.54 -24.57 -8.30
N SER A 235 -15.76 -24.46 -8.83
CA SER A 235 -16.33 -25.45 -9.75
C SER A 235 -15.86 -25.23 -11.19
N VAL A 236 -15.89 -26.29 -12.01
CA VAL A 236 -15.58 -26.21 -13.45
C VAL A 236 -16.48 -25.19 -14.16
N HIS A 237 -17.79 -25.18 -13.84
CA HIS A 237 -18.74 -24.23 -14.43
C HIS A 237 -18.48 -22.77 -14.01
N SER A 238 -18.13 -22.53 -12.75
CA SER A 238 -17.83 -21.18 -12.28
C SER A 238 -16.45 -20.70 -12.77
N LYS A 239 -15.50 -21.62 -13.00
CA LYS A 239 -14.20 -21.35 -13.63
C LYS A 239 -14.32 -21.10 -15.14
N ASN A 240 -15.43 -21.51 -15.75
CA ASN A 240 -15.75 -21.26 -17.16
C ASN A 240 -16.19 -19.81 -17.41
N ARG A 241 -15.41 -18.83 -16.95
CA ARG A 241 -15.71 -17.40 -17.09
C ARG A 241 -14.45 -16.63 -17.44
N MET A 242 -14.61 -15.61 -18.26
CA MET A 242 -13.59 -14.62 -18.55
C MET A 242 -14.23 -13.23 -18.61
N LEU A 243 -13.42 -12.19 -18.50
CA LEU A 243 -13.85 -10.81 -18.69
C LEU A 243 -13.46 -10.34 -20.09
N VAL A 244 -14.40 -9.68 -20.76
CA VAL A 244 -14.22 -9.10 -22.09
C VAL A 244 -14.71 -7.66 -22.10
N GLN A 245 -13.94 -6.77 -22.72
CA GLN A 245 -14.35 -5.39 -22.90
C GLN A 245 -15.14 -5.23 -24.21
N LYS A 246 -16.30 -4.59 -24.13
CA LYS A 246 -17.15 -4.29 -25.28
C LYS A 246 -17.85 -2.95 -25.07
N ASP A 247 -17.75 -2.07 -26.05
CA ASP A 247 -18.42 -0.76 -26.07
C ASP A 247 -18.16 0.10 -24.80
N GLY A 248 -16.94 0.01 -24.25
CA GLY A 248 -16.54 0.72 -23.03
C GLY A 248 -16.86 0.00 -21.72
N ALA A 249 -17.84 -0.91 -21.74
CA ALA A 249 -18.21 -1.76 -20.61
C ALA A 249 -17.39 -3.07 -20.58
N VAL A 250 -17.42 -3.75 -19.44
CA VAL A 250 -16.77 -5.05 -19.24
C VAL A 250 -17.81 -6.07 -18.83
N PHE A 251 -17.87 -7.16 -19.59
CA PHE A 251 -18.81 -8.24 -19.40
C PHE A 251 -18.11 -9.52 -19.01
N THR A 252 -18.80 -10.36 -18.24
CA THR A 252 -18.44 -11.76 -18.11
C THR A 252 -18.91 -12.55 -19.33
N GLN A 253 -18.07 -13.46 -19.80
CA GLN A 253 -18.36 -14.36 -20.91
C GLN A 253 -17.91 -15.78 -20.56
N ALA A 254 -18.59 -16.79 -21.08
CA ALA A 254 -18.14 -18.17 -20.97
C ALA A 254 -16.93 -18.44 -21.87
N ILE A 255 -15.96 -19.21 -21.37
CA ILE A 255 -14.79 -19.64 -22.14
C ILE A 255 -15.22 -20.70 -23.16
N ASP A 256 -15.92 -21.73 -22.67
CA ASP A 256 -16.54 -22.78 -23.44
C ASP A 256 -18.06 -22.66 -23.32
N SER A 257 -18.71 -22.34 -24.44
CA SER A 257 -20.17 -22.19 -24.49
C SER A 257 -20.92 -23.51 -24.25
N SER A 258 -20.27 -24.67 -24.40
CA SER A 258 -20.89 -25.98 -24.16
C SER A 258 -21.06 -26.31 -22.68
N LEU A 259 -20.33 -25.62 -21.79
CA LEU A 259 -20.38 -25.81 -20.33
C LEU A 259 -21.35 -24.84 -19.63
N LEU A 260 -22.11 -24.05 -20.39
CA LEU A 260 -23.15 -23.14 -19.92
C LEU A 260 -24.39 -23.92 -19.49
N ILE A 261 -24.65 -23.98 -18.18
CA ILE A 261 -25.90 -24.53 -17.64
C ILE A 261 -26.97 -23.43 -17.54
N ASP A 262 -26.62 -22.31 -16.90
CA ASP A 262 -27.47 -21.13 -16.78
C ASP A 262 -26.70 -19.88 -17.24
N PRO A 263 -27.02 -19.35 -18.44
CA PRO A 263 -26.35 -18.16 -18.98
C PRO A 263 -26.55 -16.90 -18.12
N SER A 264 -27.66 -16.78 -17.39
CA SER A 264 -28.00 -15.56 -16.64
C SER A 264 -27.07 -15.30 -15.45
N LEU A 265 -26.53 -16.37 -14.86
CA LEU A 265 -25.54 -16.29 -13.76
C LEU A 265 -24.09 -16.14 -14.27
N ILE A 266 -23.87 -16.28 -15.56
CA ILE A 266 -22.54 -16.34 -16.18
C ILE A 266 -22.26 -15.11 -17.04
N ILE A 267 -23.26 -14.59 -17.76
CA ILE A 267 -23.10 -13.49 -18.71
C ILE A 267 -23.80 -12.26 -18.14
N TYR A 268 -23.03 -11.34 -17.59
CA TYR A 268 -23.52 -10.08 -17.05
C TYR A 268 -22.48 -8.98 -17.20
N ARG A 269 -22.92 -7.74 -17.06
CA ARG A 269 -22.08 -6.55 -17.04
C ARG A 269 -21.39 -6.45 -15.68
N ALA A 270 -20.09 -6.69 -15.64
CA ALA A 270 -19.31 -6.66 -14.40
C ALA A 270 -18.87 -5.23 -14.02
N LEU A 271 -18.55 -4.42 -15.02
CA LEU A 271 -18.12 -3.03 -14.84
C LEU A 271 -18.60 -2.18 -16.01
N ASP A 272 -19.09 -0.98 -15.73
CA ASP A 272 -19.55 -0.04 -16.75
C ASP A 272 -19.53 1.41 -16.22
N ARG A 273 -19.75 2.35 -17.14
CA ARG A 273 -19.92 3.76 -16.85
C ARG A 273 -21.26 4.25 -17.37
N TYR A 274 -21.98 4.98 -16.54
CA TYR A 274 -23.15 5.73 -16.94
C TYR A 274 -22.96 7.20 -16.52
N GLU A 275 -22.81 8.10 -17.49
CA GLU A 275 -22.56 9.53 -17.24
C GLU A 275 -21.38 9.78 -16.28
N GLU A 276 -21.63 10.37 -15.11
CA GLU A 276 -20.66 10.61 -14.03
C GLU A 276 -20.43 9.41 -13.09
N TYR A 277 -21.14 8.29 -13.30
CA TYR A 277 -21.10 7.12 -12.44
C TYR A 277 -20.21 6.03 -13.00
N LEU A 278 -19.30 5.51 -12.18
CA LEU A 278 -18.67 4.21 -12.42
C LEU A 278 -19.35 3.14 -11.58
N ILE A 279 -19.64 2.00 -12.19
CA ILE A 279 -20.47 0.97 -11.59
C ILE A 279 -19.77 -0.37 -11.76
N ALA A 280 -19.65 -1.13 -10.68
CA ALA A 280 -19.28 -2.54 -10.73
C ALA A 280 -20.22 -3.36 -9.86
N ALA A 281 -20.62 -4.54 -10.32
CA ALA A 281 -21.44 -5.47 -9.53
C ALA A 281 -21.32 -6.91 -10.05
N ASN A 282 -21.72 -7.89 -9.23
CA ASN A 282 -21.92 -9.26 -9.71
C ASN A 282 -23.37 -9.53 -10.14
N GLY A 283 -23.51 -10.35 -11.17
CA GLY A 283 -24.80 -10.64 -11.78
C GLY A 283 -25.39 -9.41 -12.48
N ASP A 284 -26.68 -9.46 -12.72
CA ASP A 284 -27.50 -8.41 -13.34
C ASP A 284 -27.75 -7.17 -12.43
N GLN A 285 -27.01 -7.04 -11.33
CA GLN A 285 -27.09 -5.86 -10.46
C GLN A 285 -26.61 -4.58 -11.16
N SER A 286 -25.58 -4.66 -12.00
CA SER A 286 -25.07 -3.50 -12.72
C SER A 286 -26.14 -2.89 -13.63
N ASP A 287 -26.92 -3.75 -14.31
CA ASP A 287 -28.03 -3.30 -15.15
C ASP A 287 -29.14 -2.67 -14.32
N THR A 288 -29.48 -3.28 -13.17
CA THR A 288 -30.47 -2.72 -12.26
C THR A 288 -30.08 -1.32 -11.77
N LEU A 289 -28.79 -1.13 -11.41
CA LEU A 289 -28.26 0.16 -10.97
C LEU A 289 -28.29 1.20 -12.08
N ILE A 290 -27.90 0.82 -13.29
CA ILE A 290 -27.91 1.73 -14.45
C ILE A 290 -29.33 2.18 -14.78
N GLU A 291 -30.29 1.27 -14.82
CA GLU A 291 -31.70 1.64 -15.07
C GLU A 291 -32.26 2.52 -13.94
N GLY A 292 -31.92 2.23 -12.68
CA GLY A 292 -32.29 3.07 -11.56
C GLY A 292 -31.73 4.49 -11.68
N LEU A 293 -30.44 4.63 -11.97
CA LEU A 293 -29.78 5.94 -12.16
C LEU A 293 -30.36 6.73 -13.35
N LYS A 294 -30.71 6.06 -14.46
CA LYS A 294 -31.44 6.70 -15.58
C LYS A 294 -32.79 7.29 -15.17
N THR A 295 -33.41 6.69 -14.16
CA THR A 295 -34.68 7.15 -13.57
C THR A 295 -34.49 7.99 -12.31
N GLU A 296 -33.27 8.48 -12.05
CA GLU A 296 -32.90 9.31 -10.89
C GLU A 296 -33.11 8.65 -9.52
N LEU A 297 -33.13 7.30 -9.47
CA LEU A 297 -33.18 6.57 -8.21
C LEU A 297 -31.81 6.54 -7.53
N SER A 298 -31.82 6.52 -6.19
CA SER A 298 -30.62 6.25 -5.39
C SER A 298 -30.12 4.82 -5.60
N VAL A 299 -28.88 4.54 -5.21
CA VAL A 299 -28.32 3.16 -5.25
C VAL A 299 -29.16 2.23 -4.38
N GLU A 300 -29.62 2.72 -3.24
CA GLU A 300 -30.50 2.04 -2.29
C GLU A 300 -31.85 1.69 -2.92
N ASP A 301 -32.53 2.69 -3.48
CA ASP A 301 -33.87 2.52 -4.05
C ASP A 301 -33.83 1.61 -5.28
N SER A 302 -32.80 1.74 -6.12
CA SER A 302 -32.56 0.88 -7.29
C SER A 302 -32.46 -0.60 -6.92
N LEU A 303 -31.96 -0.91 -5.72
CA LEU A 303 -31.74 -2.28 -5.26
C LEU A 303 -32.82 -2.79 -4.30
N SER A 304 -33.86 -2.00 -4.03
CA SER A 304 -34.91 -2.31 -3.05
C SER A 304 -35.64 -3.63 -3.35
N GLU A 305 -35.92 -3.93 -4.62
CA GLU A 305 -36.59 -5.17 -5.06
C GLU A 305 -35.63 -6.34 -5.29
N ARG A 306 -34.31 -6.11 -5.20
CA ARG A 306 -33.27 -7.11 -5.47
C ARG A 306 -32.91 -7.89 -4.22
N CYS A 307 -32.37 -9.09 -4.41
CA CYS A 307 -31.86 -9.93 -3.31
C CYS A 307 -30.60 -10.72 -3.71
N TYR A 308 -30.10 -11.62 -2.86
CA TYR A 308 -29.02 -12.56 -3.17
C TYR A 308 -29.32 -13.42 -4.41
N GLU A 309 -28.30 -14.07 -4.98
CA GLU A 309 -28.47 -14.95 -6.14
C GLU A 309 -29.27 -16.22 -5.77
N PRO A 310 -30.14 -16.73 -6.67
CA PRO A 310 -30.95 -17.92 -6.41
C PRO A 310 -30.16 -19.24 -6.62
N ASP A 311 -28.92 -19.32 -6.14
CA ASP A 311 -27.98 -20.43 -6.36
C ASP A 311 -27.83 -21.32 -5.11
N GLU A 312 -28.86 -22.10 -4.81
CA GLU A 312 -28.82 -23.08 -3.71
C GLU A 312 -27.63 -24.06 -3.87
N PRO A 313 -26.89 -24.39 -2.79
CA PRO A 313 -27.10 -24.01 -1.38
C PRO A 313 -26.35 -22.73 -0.95
N ASN A 314 -25.67 -22.04 -1.85
CA ASN A 314 -24.76 -20.95 -1.48
C ASN A 314 -25.49 -19.62 -1.27
N TYR A 315 -26.52 -19.32 -2.07
CA TYR A 315 -27.25 -18.05 -2.00
C TYR A 315 -26.30 -16.85 -2.03
N THR A 316 -25.47 -16.80 -3.06
CA THR A 316 -24.37 -15.85 -3.21
C THR A 316 -24.84 -14.43 -2.95
N PRO A 317 -24.17 -13.68 -2.06
CA PRO A 317 -24.41 -12.26 -1.94
C PRO A 317 -24.25 -11.51 -3.27
N ARG A 318 -25.16 -10.57 -3.51
CA ARG A 318 -25.04 -9.62 -4.61
C ARG A 318 -24.37 -8.35 -4.08
N ILE A 319 -23.14 -8.09 -4.50
CA ILE A 319 -22.32 -6.94 -4.14
C ILE A 319 -22.23 -5.94 -5.30
N SER A 320 -22.23 -4.64 -4.97
CA SER A 320 -21.96 -3.58 -5.93
C SER A 320 -21.09 -2.47 -5.35
N ALA A 321 -20.46 -1.70 -6.22
CA ALA A 321 -19.91 -0.39 -5.92
C ALA A 321 -20.30 0.61 -7.01
N VAL A 322 -20.72 1.80 -6.61
CA VAL A 322 -21.03 2.93 -7.48
C VAL A 322 -20.22 4.13 -7.01
N TYR A 323 -19.40 4.70 -7.90
CA TYR A 323 -18.69 5.95 -7.64
C TYR A 323 -19.35 7.10 -8.39
N SER A 324 -19.79 8.14 -7.69
CA SER A 324 -20.27 9.41 -8.26
C SER A 324 -19.09 10.38 -8.37
N LEU A 325 -18.71 10.76 -9.60
CA LEU A 325 -17.68 11.79 -9.82
C LEU A 325 -18.14 13.17 -9.32
N LYS A 326 -19.45 13.43 -9.37
CA LYS A 326 -20.05 14.70 -8.96
C LYS A 326 -20.02 14.89 -7.45
N ASP A 327 -20.37 13.84 -6.70
CA ASP A 327 -20.47 13.89 -5.23
C ASP A 327 -19.17 13.45 -4.55
N GLU A 328 -18.16 13.02 -5.32
CA GLU A 328 -16.93 12.40 -4.83
C GLU A 328 -17.19 11.30 -3.78
N GLN A 329 -18.17 10.45 -4.10
CA GLN A 329 -18.70 9.42 -3.19
C GLN A 329 -18.61 8.03 -3.81
N CYS A 330 -18.07 7.06 -3.06
CA CYS A 330 -18.23 5.65 -3.35
C CYS A 330 -19.31 5.02 -2.45
N THR A 331 -20.35 4.45 -3.06
CA THR A 331 -21.38 3.67 -2.37
C THR A 331 -21.18 2.18 -2.67
N PHE A 332 -20.94 1.38 -1.64
CA PHE A 332 -20.95 -0.08 -1.73
C PHE A 332 -22.31 -0.62 -1.28
N SER A 333 -22.74 -1.74 -1.86
CA SER A 333 -23.89 -2.50 -1.36
C SER A 333 -23.58 -3.99 -1.25
N ILE A 334 -24.27 -4.66 -0.33
CA ILE A 334 -24.34 -6.12 -0.25
C ILE A 334 -25.77 -6.56 0.09
N LEU A 335 -26.34 -7.41 -0.77
CA LEU A 335 -27.62 -8.07 -0.58
C LEU A 335 -27.35 -9.55 -0.24
N ARG A 336 -27.58 -9.96 0.99
CA ARG A 336 -27.26 -11.32 1.46
C ARG A 336 -28.43 -11.99 2.17
N ARG A 337 -28.37 -13.32 2.26
CA ARG A 337 -29.38 -14.11 2.95
C ARG A 337 -29.29 -13.89 4.46
N SER A 338 -30.44 -13.66 5.09
CA SER A 338 -30.60 -13.65 6.55
C SER A 338 -31.65 -14.67 7.00
N THR A 339 -31.82 -14.82 8.32
CA THR A 339 -32.86 -15.68 8.91
C THR A 339 -34.27 -15.25 8.53
N GLU A 340 -34.49 -13.96 8.28
CA GLU A 340 -35.79 -13.34 8.01
C GLU A 340 -36.00 -12.99 6.53
N GLY A 341 -35.07 -13.37 5.65
CA GLY A 341 -35.17 -13.14 4.21
C GLY A 341 -33.89 -12.53 3.64
N CYS A 342 -33.97 -11.27 3.22
CA CYS A 342 -32.89 -10.55 2.54
C CYS A 342 -32.39 -9.38 3.38
N GLU A 343 -31.15 -9.45 3.84
CA GLU A 343 -30.47 -8.32 4.45
C GLU A 343 -29.81 -7.47 3.37
N ARG A 344 -30.04 -6.14 3.42
CA ARG A 344 -29.49 -5.17 2.49
C ARG A 344 -28.67 -4.16 3.27
N CYS A 345 -27.38 -4.08 2.98
CA CYS A 345 -26.48 -3.12 3.60
C CYS A 345 -25.91 -2.19 2.53
N HIS A 346 -25.85 -0.91 2.84
CA HIS A 346 -25.30 0.15 2.00
C HIS A 346 -24.27 0.94 2.80
N TYR A 347 -23.12 1.23 2.17
CA TYR A 347 -21.99 1.88 2.81
C TYR A 347 -21.52 3.04 1.94
N CYS A 348 -21.60 4.26 2.45
CA CYS A 348 -21.25 5.47 1.72
C CYS A 348 -19.94 6.06 2.26
N TYR A 349 -18.97 6.25 1.37
CA TYR A 349 -17.68 6.86 1.67
C TYR A 349 -17.51 8.12 0.81
N GLN A 350 -17.59 9.28 1.44
CA GLN A 350 -17.40 10.59 0.81
C GLN A 350 -16.01 11.16 1.11
N ASN A 351 -15.51 12.04 0.24
CA ASN A 351 -14.26 12.78 0.44
C ASN A 351 -13.05 11.86 0.70
N GLN A 352 -12.94 10.76 -0.03
CA GLN A 352 -11.81 9.83 0.11
C GLN A 352 -10.48 10.54 -0.22
N GLU A 353 -9.48 10.36 0.63
CA GLU A 353 -8.13 10.89 0.38
C GLU A 353 -7.43 10.09 -0.73
N SER A 354 -6.48 10.73 -1.43
CA SER A 354 -5.66 10.03 -2.43
C SER A 354 -4.86 8.89 -1.77
N GLY A 355 -4.82 7.74 -2.44
CA GLY A 355 -4.21 6.51 -1.95
C GLY A 355 -5.13 5.61 -1.11
N GLN A 356 -6.39 5.99 -0.88
CA GLN A 356 -7.33 5.22 -0.07
C GLN A 356 -8.50 4.64 -0.89
N GLY A 357 -8.95 3.46 -0.49
CA GLY A 357 -10.11 2.78 -1.07
C GLY A 357 -10.71 1.76 -0.11
N HIS A 358 -11.74 1.07 -0.57
CA HIS A 358 -12.36 -0.03 0.17
C HIS A 358 -12.58 -1.25 -0.73
N LEU A 359 -12.58 -2.43 -0.11
CA LEU A 359 -12.83 -3.73 -0.71
C LEU A 359 -14.09 -4.34 -0.09
N ILE A 360 -15.01 -4.80 -0.94
CA ILE A 360 -16.11 -5.69 -0.55
C ILE A 360 -16.01 -7.00 -1.33
N HIS A 361 -16.39 -8.11 -0.73
CA HIS A 361 -16.38 -9.43 -1.39
C HIS A 361 -17.58 -10.27 -0.94
N THR A 362 -17.81 -11.39 -1.62
CA THR A 362 -19.01 -12.21 -1.41
C THR A 362 -18.91 -13.20 -0.24
N TYR A 363 -17.72 -13.75 0.05
CA TYR A 363 -17.58 -14.82 1.05
C TYR A 363 -16.43 -14.61 2.03
N GLU A 364 -16.57 -15.13 3.25
CA GLU A 364 -15.53 -15.17 4.28
C GLU A 364 -14.49 -16.29 4.07
N GLY A 365 -14.78 -17.27 3.21
CA GLY A 365 -13.89 -18.42 3.02
C GLY A 365 -14.47 -19.54 2.17
N ASP A 366 -13.81 -20.71 2.20
CA ASP A 366 -14.05 -21.86 1.33
C ASP A 366 -14.98 -22.93 1.92
N GLY A 367 -15.89 -22.53 2.81
CA GLY A 367 -16.86 -23.44 3.45
C GLY A 367 -17.86 -24.11 2.49
N ASN A 368 -18.69 -24.99 3.04
CA ASN A 368 -19.77 -25.66 2.33
C ASN A 368 -21.03 -25.82 3.22
N PRO A 369 -22.12 -25.04 3.00
CA PRO A 369 -22.25 -23.97 1.99
C PRO A 369 -21.29 -22.80 2.25
N LEU A 370 -21.09 -21.95 1.24
CA LEU A 370 -20.17 -20.82 1.34
C LEU A 370 -20.63 -19.78 2.38
N PRO A 371 -19.79 -19.41 3.37
CA PRO A 371 -20.15 -18.40 4.35
C PRO A 371 -20.16 -17.01 3.69
N SER A 372 -21.31 -16.35 3.70
CA SER A 372 -21.45 -14.98 3.19
C SER A 372 -20.59 -14.01 3.98
N PHE A 373 -20.04 -13.00 3.31
CA PHE A 373 -19.30 -11.90 3.94
C PHE A 373 -20.16 -11.13 4.97
N ILE A 374 -19.57 -10.82 6.12
CA ILE A 374 -20.18 -10.08 7.23
C ILE A 374 -19.33 -8.86 7.61
N GLY A 375 -20.02 -7.75 7.84
CA GLY A 375 -19.42 -6.48 8.26
C GLY A 375 -19.16 -5.52 7.10
N ASP A 376 -18.36 -4.52 7.39
CA ASP A 376 -18.18 -3.35 6.52
C ASP A 376 -17.10 -3.59 5.46
N PRO A 377 -17.18 -2.93 4.29
CA PRO A 377 -16.11 -2.89 3.31
C PRO A 377 -14.76 -2.59 3.97
N LYS A 378 -13.75 -3.41 3.67
CA LYS A 378 -12.44 -3.34 4.32
C LYS A 378 -11.62 -2.20 3.69
N PRO A 379 -11.00 -1.32 4.48
CA PRO A 379 -10.14 -0.27 3.94
C PRO A 379 -8.92 -0.90 3.23
N VAL A 380 -8.49 -0.29 2.13
CA VAL A 380 -7.36 -0.75 1.32
C VAL A 380 -6.53 0.42 0.80
N VAL A 381 -5.24 0.19 0.59
CA VAL A 381 -4.35 1.17 -0.05
C VAL A 381 -4.37 1.02 -1.56
N MET A 382 -4.54 2.16 -2.24
CA MET A 382 -4.61 2.28 -3.68
C MET A 382 -3.28 2.78 -4.26
N GLU A 383 -2.17 2.09 -3.99
CA GLU A 383 -0.85 2.49 -4.53
C GLU A 383 -0.70 2.12 -6.00
N GLY A 384 -0.03 2.98 -6.76
CA GLY A 384 0.32 2.71 -8.16
C GLY A 384 -0.76 3.07 -9.18
N ASP A 385 -0.42 2.85 -10.44
CA ASP A 385 -1.34 2.99 -11.57
C ASP A 385 -2.18 1.72 -11.77
N ARG A 386 -3.12 1.78 -12.72
CA ARG A 386 -3.97 0.66 -13.13
C ARG A 386 -3.23 -0.68 -13.28
N GLU A 387 -2.06 -0.69 -13.90
CA GLU A 387 -1.34 -1.94 -14.25
C GLU A 387 -0.63 -2.56 -13.05
N SER A 388 0.09 -1.73 -12.30
CA SER A 388 0.74 -2.16 -11.06
C SER A 388 -0.29 -2.56 -9.99
N PHE A 389 -1.41 -1.84 -9.90
CA PHE A 389 -2.52 -2.18 -9.02
C PHE A 389 -3.17 -3.52 -9.40
N ALA A 390 -3.44 -3.74 -10.69
CA ALA A 390 -4.00 -4.99 -11.20
C ALA A 390 -3.11 -6.19 -10.86
N THR A 391 -1.81 -6.07 -11.14
CA THR A 391 -0.83 -7.15 -10.89
C THR A 391 -0.77 -7.47 -9.39
N ARG A 392 -0.69 -6.45 -8.53
CA ARG A 392 -0.63 -6.64 -7.08
C ARG A 392 -1.86 -7.34 -6.54
N LEU A 393 -3.07 -6.90 -6.89
CA LEU A 393 -4.29 -7.55 -6.41
C LEU A 393 -4.45 -8.96 -6.97
N TRP A 394 -4.16 -9.16 -8.25
CA TRP A 394 -4.17 -10.49 -8.85
C TRP A 394 -3.27 -11.45 -8.07
N ASP A 395 -2.03 -11.04 -7.76
CA ASP A 395 -1.05 -11.86 -7.07
C ASP A 395 -1.39 -12.17 -5.61
N LEU A 396 -2.28 -11.40 -5.00
CA LEU A 396 -2.79 -11.66 -3.65
C LEU A 396 -3.92 -12.72 -3.61
N LEU A 397 -4.65 -12.94 -4.71
CA LEU A 397 -5.71 -13.95 -4.76
C LEU A 397 -5.11 -15.36 -4.74
N ASP A 398 -5.81 -16.38 -4.24
CA ASP A 398 -5.29 -17.76 -4.29
C ASP A 398 -5.20 -18.26 -5.75
N PRO A 399 -4.01 -18.65 -6.27
CA PRO A 399 -3.85 -19.17 -7.63
C PRO A 399 -4.79 -20.34 -7.98
N GLU A 400 -5.21 -21.15 -6.99
CA GLU A 400 -6.14 -22.27 -7.17
C GLU A 400 -7.51 -21.80 -7.69
N TYR A 401 -7.94 -20.60 -7.30
CA TYR A 401 -9.30 -20.11 -7.53
C TYR A 401 -9.39 -18.92 -8.47
N ARG A 402 -8.29 -18.28 -8.85
CA ARG A 402 -8.28 -17.13 -9.77
C ARG A 402 -8.97 -17.45 -11.10
N VAL A 403 -9.89 -16.58 -11.53
CA VAL A 403 -10.58 -16.70 -12.83
C VAL A 403 -10.31 -15.48 -13.70
N ALA A 404 -10.74 -14.31 -13.23
CA ALA A 404 -10.61 -13.08 -13.98
C ALA A 404 -10.55 -11.86 -13.06
N PHE A 405 -9.92 -10.80 -13.53
CA PHE A 405 -9.77 -9.53 -12.83
C PHE A 405 -9.85 -8.39 -13.85
N VAL A 406 -10.47 -7.29 -13.47
CA VAL A 406 -10.45 -6.04 -14.22
C VAL A 406 -10.24 -4.87 -13.28
N VAL A 407 -9.57 -3.83 -13.76
CA VAL A 407 -9.54 -2.51 -13.14
C VAL A 407 -9.65 -1.43 -14.20
N GLN A 408 -10.51 -0.45 -13.95
CA GLN A 408 -10.60 0.78 -14.73
C GLN A 408 -9.98 1.93 -13.93
N GLU A 409 -9.16 2.74 -14.59
CA GLU A 409 -8.62 3.99 -14.05
C GLU A 409 -9.24 5.20 -14.75
N MET A 410 -9.62 6.21 -13.98
CA MET A 410 -10.23 7.43 -14.48
C MET A 410 -9.77 8.64 -13.67
N GLN A 411 -9.56 9.77 -14.35
CA GLN A 411 -9.30 11.05 -13.69
C GLN A 411 -10.59 11.60 -13.08
N ARG A 412 -10.48 12.47 -12.06
CA ARG A 412 -11.64 13.05 -11.38
C ARG A 412 -12.52 13.93 -12.28
N ASP A 413 -11.96 14.46 -13.36
CA ASP A 413 -12.70 15.21 -14.38
C ASP A 413 -13.52 14.31 -15.33
N GLY A 414 -13.48 12.99 -15.11
CA GLY A 414 -14.20 11.99 -15.90
C GLY A 414 -13.44 11.52 -17.14
N GLN A 415 -12.17 11.90 -17.33
CA GLN A 415 -11.36 11.34 -18.42
C GLN A 415 -10.96 9.89 -18.12
N ASN A 416 -11.37 8.95 -18.98
CA ASN A 416 -10.96 7.56 -18.88
C ASN A 416 -9.46 7.42 -19.18
N VAL A 417 -8.70 6.88 -18.23
CA VAL A 417 -7.25 6.62 -18.39
C VAL A 417 -7.05 5.26 -19.06
N GLY A 418 -7.84 4.24 -18.71
CA GLY A 418 -7.80 2.94 -19.36
C GLY A 418 -8.38 1.80 -18.53
N THR A 419 -8.38 0.59 -19.10
CA THR A 419 -8.94 -0.63 -18.49
C THR A 419 -7.97 -1.80 -18.63
N THR A 420 -7.53 -2.41 -17.51
CA THR A 420 -6.67 -3.62 -17.50
C THR A 420 -7.54 -4.81 -17.21
N ILE A 421 -7.50 -5.82 -18.07
CA ILE A 421 -8.15 -7.11 -17.84
C ILE A 421 -7.07 -8.17 -17.71
N ILE A 422 -7.24 -9.08 -16.75
CA ILE A 422 -6.42 -10.27 -16.56
C ILE A 422 -7.36 -11.47 -16.53
N ASN A 423 -7.23 -12.40 -17.48
CA ASN A 423 -7.92 -13.69 -17.48
C ASN A 423 -6.92 -14.80 -17.17
N ALA A 424 -7.24 -15.71 -16.25
CA ALA A 424 -6.32 -16.79 -15.82
C ALA A 424 -5.85 -17.68 -16.98
N GLN A 425 -6.71 -17.88 -17.99
CA GLN A 425 -6.42 -18.70 -19.16
C GLN A 425 -5.38 -18.08 -20.11
N GLU A 426 -5.24 -16.76 -20.12
CA GLU A 426 -4.32 -16.01 -21.00
C GLU A 426 -2.91 -15.92 -20.42
N ARG A 427 -2.72 -16.29 -19.15
CA ARG A 427 -1.43 -16.24 -18.42
C ARG A 427 -0.80 -17.63 -18.19
N ARG A 428 -1.14 -18.63 -19.01
CA ARG A 428 -0.46 -19.93 -18.96
C ARG A 428 0.86 -19.87 -19.74
N ASP A 429 1.88 -19.26 -19.13
CA ASP A 429 3.29 -19.39 -19.54
C ASP A 429 4.14 -19.81 -18.33
#